data_AF-A0A917D7X6-F1
#
_entry.id   AF-A0A917D7X6-F1
#
_cell.length_a   1.000
_cell.length_b   1.000
_cell.length_c   1.000
_cell.angle_alpha   90.00
_cell.angle_beta   90.00
_cell.angle_gamma   90.00
#
_symmetry.space_group_name_H-M   'P 1'
#
loop_
_entity.id
_entity.type
_entity.pdbx_description
1 polymer ?
#
loop_
_entity_poly.entity_id
_entity_poly.type
_entity_poly.pdbx_seq_one_letter_code
_entity_poly.pdbx_strand_id
1 'polypeptide(L)'
;MAKTVKSKYLSENEQKTIRRWIPIMIKQKSRTEEQKENRAKTFLKLRYKILGSGKTRIVYDLKNGYVLKIAISRRGLRSNQREYDIYTRCSRRMRRYLCPVMEHGHGWIIMKKLKRRAVLSDKDEMTLSKIRNRFLKEKIVARSLREKNLARYKKRFVVIDYGSFRFINQYAEEA
;
A
#
# COMPACT_ATOMS: atom_id res chain seq x y z
N MET A 1 -9.45 -14.17 21.62
CA MET A 1 -8.82 -12.86 21.36
C MET A 1 -7.75 -13.03 20.29
N ALA A 2 -7.75 -12.25 19.20
CA ALA A 2 -6.70 -12.35 18.18
C ALA A 2 -5.37 -11.86 18.76
N LYS A 3 -4.32 -12.69 18.71
CA LYS A 3 -2.97 -12.33 19.17
C LYS A 3 -2.52 -11.03 18.48
N THR A 4 -2.18 -10.01 19.26
CA THR A 4 -1.58 -8.80 18.72
C THR A 4 -0.17 -9.15 18.27
N VAL A 5 0.09 -9.13 16.97
CA VAL A 5 1.46 -9.27 16.46
C VAL A 5 2.24 -8.05 16.93
N LYS A 6 3.33 -8.27 17.69
CA LYS A 6 4.20 -7.18 18.15
C LYS A 6 4.87 -6.53 16.94
N SER A 7 4.62 -5.25 16.73
CA SER A 7 5.22 -4.51 15.63
C SER A 7 6.63 -4.06 15.95
N LYS A 8 7.51 -4.08 14.94
CA LYS A 8 8.87 -3.53 15.05
C LYS A 8 8.92 -2.02 14.81
N TYR A 9 7.87 -1.47 14.21
CA TYR A 9 7.84 -0.09 13.73
C TYR A 9 6.79 0.78 14.43
N LEU A 10 5.76 0.17 15.01
CA LEU A 10 4.70 0.88 15.73
C LEU A 10 4.67 0.46 17.19
N SER A 11 4.53 1.44 18.07
CA SER A 11 4.23 1.19 19.48
C SER A 11 2.88 0.47 19.65
N GLU A 12 2.69 -0.18 20.80
CA GLU A 12 1.43 -0.84 21.12
C GLU A 12 0.24 0.14 21.15
N ASN A 13 0.48 1.36 21.66
CA ASN A 13 -0.52 2.43 21.68
C ASN A 13 -0.94 2.84 20.27
N GLU A 14 -0.01 3.01 19.34
CA GLU A 14 -0.32 3.34 17.94
C GLU A 14 -1.14 2.22 17.28
N GLN A 15 -0.75 0.95 17.48
CA GLN A 15 -1.52 -0.19 16.99
C GLN A 15 -2.92 -0.27 17.61
N LYS A 16 -3.07 0.03 18.90
CA LYS A 16 -4.36 0.07 19.61
C LYS A 16 -5.24 1.18 19.05
N THR A 17 -4.68 2.37 18.79
CA THR A 17 -5.39 3.49 18.18
C THR A 17 -5.86 3.15 16.77
N ILE A 18 -5.02 2.55 15.92
CA ILE A 18 -5.42 2.12 14.57
C ILE A 18 -6.54 1.07 14.66
N ARG A 19 -6.44 0.10 15.55
CA ARG A 19 -7.51 -0.91 15.75
C ARG A 19 -8.84 -0.29 16.14
N ARG A 20 -8.84 0.73 17.02
CA ARG A 20 -10.06 1.47 17.40
C ARG A 20 -10.61 2.32 16.25
N TRP A 21 -9.75 2.80 15.35
CA TRP A 21 -10.17 3.56 14.17
C TRP A 21 -10.96 2.72 13.17
N ILE A 22 -10.58 1.46 12.93
CA ILE A 22 -11.18 0.62 11.89
C ILE A 22 -12.72 0.49 11.99
N PRO A 23 -13.34 0.11 13.13
CA PRO A 23 -14.80 0.02 13.20
C PRO A 23 -15.48 1.38 12.99
N ILE A 24 -14.86 2.48 13.44
CA ILE A 24 -15.37 3.84 13.25
C ILE A 24 -15.35 4.21 11.78
N MET A 25 -14.28 3.87 11.06
CA MET A 25 -14.15 4.08 9.61
C MET A 25 -15.15 3.23 8.82
N ILE A 26 -15.38 1.97 9.19
CA ILE A 26 -16.29 1.07 8.45
C ILE A 26 -17.74 1.56 8.51
N LYS A 27 -18.17 2.11 9.65
CA LYS A 27 -19.53 2.64 9.85
C LYS A 27 -19.81 3.93 9.06
N GLN A 28 -18.82 4.48 8.36
CA GLN A 28 -18.97 5.73 7.62
C GLN A 28 -19.57 5.49 6.23
N LYS A 29 -20.86 5.80 6.06
CA LYS A 29 -21.49 5.93 4.74
C LYS A 29 -21.25 7.34 4.17
N SER A 30 -21.12 7.43 2.84
CA SER A 30 -21.17 8.66 2.03
C SER A 30 -20.41 9.88 2.56
N ARG A 31 -19.07 9.83 2.51
CA ARG A 31 -18.19 10.97 2.85
C ARG A 31 -17.20 11.28 1.72
N THR A 32 -16.88 12.55 1.53
CA THR A 32 -15.84 13.03 0.61
C THR A 32 -14.45 12.53 1.07
N GLU A 33 -13.45 12.64 0.20
CA GLU A 33 -12.07 12.26 0.54
C GLU A 33 -11.52 13.09 1.70
N GLU A 34 -11.74 14.40 1.64
CA GLU A 34 -11.32 15.35 2.65
C GLU A 34 -11.96 15.06 4.02
N GLN A 35 -13.27 14.77 4.05
CA GLN A 35 -13.96 14.42 5.30
C GLN A 35 -13.38 13.14 5.94
N LYS A 36 -13.08 12.13 5.12
CA LYS A 36 -12.45 10.87 5.60
C LYS A 36 -11.06 11.14 6.15
N GLU A 37 -10.27 11.94 5.44
CA GLU A 37 -8.93 12.33 5.85
C GLU A 37 -8.96 13.11 7.16
N ASN A 38 -9.74 14.20 7.24
CA ASN A 38 -9.79 15.05 8.43
C ASN A 38 -10.24 14.25 9.66
N ARG A 39 -11.25 13.38 9.50
CA ARG A 39 -11.67 12.50 10.59
C ARG A 39 -10.60 11.50 11.00
N ALA A 40 -9.87 10.94 10.04
CA ALA A 40 -8.74 10.06 10.33
C ALA A 40 -7.63 10.81 11.07
N LYS A 41 -7.26 12.01 10.64
CA LYS A 41 -6.27 12.87 11.32
C LYS A 41 -6.68 13.16 12.76
N THR A 42 -7.93 13.62 12.95
CA THR A 42 -8.49 13.96 14.26
C THR A 42 -8.60 12.75 15.20
N PHE A 43 -8.88 11.56 14.66
CA PHE A 43 -8.98 10.35 15.48
C PHE A 43 -7.61 9.72 15.78
N LEU A 44 -6.78 9.55 14.76
CA LEU A 44 -5.51 8.82 14.88
C LEU A 44 -4.46 9.63 15.65
N LYS A 45 -4.44 10.97 15.46
CA LYS A 45 -3.51 11.92 16.12
C LYS A 45 -2.07 11.42 16.24
N LEU A 46 -1.57 10.73 15.21
CA LEU A 46 -0.20 10.21 15.22
C LEU A 46 0.79 11.37 15.09
N ARG A 47 1.92 11.27 15.78
CA ARG A 47 3.02 12.27 15.78
C ARG A 47 3.76 12.40 14.44
N TYR A 48 3.44 11.55 13.47
CA TYR A 48 4.14 11.47 12.19
C TYR A 48 3.62 12.55 11.22
N LYS A 49 4.52 13.03 10.36
CA LYS A 49 4.14 13.94 9.26
C LYS A 49 3.31 13.17 8.24
N ILE A 50 2.21 13.77 7.78
CA ILE A 50 1.40 13.23 6.69
C ILE A 50 2.07 13.59 5.36
N LEU A 51 2.36 12.58 4.55
CA LEU A 51 2.92 12.73 3.19
C LEU A 51 1.83 12.92 2.13
N GLY A 52 0.62 12.46 2.43
CA GLY A 52 -0.52 12.61 1.56
C GLY A 52 -1.67 11.71 1.99
N SER A 53 -2.81 11.94 1.36
CA SER A 53 -4.04 11.19 1.50
C SER A 53 -4.62 10.94 0.12
N GLY A 54 -5.51 9.96 0.02
CA GLY A 54 -6.41 9.85 -1.12
C GLY A 54 -7.64 9.04 -0.72
N LYS A 55 -8.50 8.70 -1.69
CA LYS A 55 -9.75 7.92 -1.52
C LYS A 55 -9.72 6.73 -0.55
N THR A 56 -8.56 6.13 -0.30
CA THR A 56 -8.47 4.85 0.40
C THR A 56 -7.61 4.86 1.65
N ARG A 57 -6.56 5.68 1.72
CA ARG A 57 -5.55 5.62 2.76
C ARG A 57 -4.96 6.99 3.06
N ILE A 58 -4.53 7.19 4.30
CA ILE A 58 -3.64 8.27 4.71
C ILE A 58 -2.22 7.72 4.86
N VAL A 59 -1.21 8.49 4.44
CA VAL A 59 0.19 8.06 4.41
C VAL A 59 1.02 8.94 5.32
N TYR A 60 1.73 8.32 6.26
CA TYR A 60 2.60 8.96 7.22
C TYR A 60 4.07 8.65 6.94
N ASP A 61 4.94 9.63 7.21
CA ASP A 61 6.39 9.48 7.24
C ASP A 61 6.84 9.07 8.64
N LEU A 62 7.37 7.87 8.77
CA LEU A 62 7.88 7.37 10.05
C LEU A 62 9.24 7.99 10.43
N LYS A 63 9.82 8.85 9.58
CA LYS A 63 11.12 9.55 9.77
C LYS A 63 12.33 8.62 9.92
N ASN A 64 12.16 7.32 9.73
CA ASN A 64 13.20 6.29 9.82
C ASN A 64 13.41 5.55 8.48
N GLY A 65 13.05 6.19 7.36
CA GLY A 65 13.16 5.60 6.03
C GLY A 65 11.97 4.72 5.60
N TYR A 66 10.89 4.71 6.38
CA TYR A 66 9.68 3.95 6.10
C TYR A 66 8.43 4.85 6.04
N VAL A 67 7.39 4.33 5.40
CA VAL A 67 6.06 4.96 5.37
C VAL A 67 5.05 4.03 6.01
N LEU A 68 4.10 4.63 6.75
CA LEU A 68 2.93 3.95 7.31
C LEU A 68 1.71 4.36 6.48
N LYS A 69 1.00 3.41 5.89
CA LYS A 69 -0.27 3.66 5.20
C LYS A 69 -1.43 3.10 6.04
N ILE A 70 -2.33 3.95 6.52
CA ILE A 70 -3.50 3.55 7.30
C ILE A 70 -4.76 3.66 6.43
N ALA A 71 -5.61 2.64 6.47
CA ALA A 71 -6.87 2.63 5.76
C ALA A 71 -7.83 3.69 6.30
N ILE A 72 -8.47 4.42 5.37
CA ILE A 72 -9.60 5.33 5.65
C ILE A 72 -10.87 4.92 4.88
N SER A 73 -10.84 3.76 4.23
CA SER A 73 -12.02 3.10 3.67
C SER A 73 -11.87 1.57 3.64
N ARG A 74 -12.98 0.85 3.42
CA ARG A 74 -12.97 -0.61 3.20
C ARG A 74 -12.09 -1.02 2.02
N ARG A 75 -12.01 -0.19 0.98
CA ARG A 75 -11.11 -0.41 -0.16
C ARG A 75 -9.64 -0.26 0.27
N GLY A 76 -9.34 0.64 1.21
CA GLY A 76 -8.01 0.77 1.82
C GLY A 76 -7.58 -0.49 2.57
N LEU A 77 -8.48 -1.12 3.32
CA LEU A 77 -8.21 -2.41 3.99
C LEU A 77 -7.77 -3.48 2.99
N ARG A 78 -8.57 -3.69 1.93
CA ARG A 78 -8.24 -4.63 0.86
C ARG A 78 -6.95 -4.26 0.13
N SER A 79 -6.70 -2.97 -0.06
CA SER A 79 -5.47 -2.49 -0.71
C SER A 79 -4.22 -2.82 0.10
N ASN A 80 -4.26 -2.66 1.42
CA ASN A 80 -3.14 -3.01 2.31
C ASN A 80 -2.87 -4.53 2.27
N GLN A 81 -3.93 -5.33 2.39
CA GLN A 81 -3.81 -6.79 2.30
C GLN A 81 -3.24 -7.23 0.95
N ARG A 82 -3.73 -6.69 -0.17
CA ARG A 82 -3.23 -7.03 -1.51
C ARG A 82 -1.77 -6.65 -1.70
N GLU A 83 -1.32 -5.49 -1.19
CA GLU A 83 0.11 -5.13 -1.23
C GLU A 83 0.95 -6.14 -0.45
N TYR A 84 0.50 -6.57 0.73
CA TYR A 84 1.19 -7.59 1.49
C TYR A 84 1.22 -8.95 0.76
N ASP A 85 0.08 -9.41 0.24
CA ASP A 85 -0.04 -10.69 -0.44
C ASP A 85 0.81 -10.76 -1.71
N ILE A 86 0.73 -9.72 -2.54
CA ILE A 86 1.50 -9.64 -3.78
C ILE A 86 3.00 -9.65 -3.47
N TYR A 87 3.45 -8.88 -2.48
CA TYR A 87 4.86 -8.81 -2.13
C TYR A 87 5.41 -10.14 -1.59
N THR A 88 4.65 -10.79 -0.73
CA THR A 88 5.08 -12.03 -0.05
C THR A 88 4.98 -13.25 -0.96
N ARG A 89 3.95 -13.34 -1.80
CA ARG A 89 3.66 -14.52 -2.63
C ARG A 89 4.27 -14.49 -4.03
N CYS A 90 4.62 -13.31 -4.57
CA CYS A 90 5.32 -13.27 -5.87
C CYS A 90 6.74 -13.83 -5.77
N SER A 91 7.30 -14.26 -6.89
CA SER A 91 8.66 -14.78 -6.92
C SER A 91 9.67 -13.71 -6.52
N ARG A 92 10.85 -14.13 -6.05
CA ARG A 92 11.98 -13.21 -5.78
C ARG A 92 12.35 -12.38 -7.02
N ARG A 93 12.18 -12.94 -8.21
CA ARG A 93 12.44 -12.27 -9.49
C ARG A 93 11.48 -11.11 -9.73
N MET A 94 10.22 -11.22 -9.29
CA MET A 94 9.23 -10.15 -9.43
C MET A 94 9.24 -9.18 -8.26
N ARG A 95 9.53 -9.65 -7.05
CA ARG A 95 9.63 -8.83 -5.83
C ARG A 95 10.59 -7.64 -5.98
N ARG A 96 11.65 -7.76 -6.78
CA ARG A 96 12.60 -6.66 -7.07
C ARG A 96 11.98 -5.43 -7.74
N TYR A 97 10.81 -5.59 -8.38
CA TYR A 97 10.07 -4.51 -9.01
C TYR A 97 9.03 -3.89 -8.07
N LEU A 98 8.86 -4.42 -6.87
CA LEU A 98 7.89 -3.94 -5.90
C LEU A 98 8.61 -3.20 -4.78
N CYS A 99 8.03 -2.09 -4.32
CA CYS A 99 8.53 -1.42 -3.14
C CYS A 99 8.44 -2.37 -1.94
N PRO A 100 9.51 -2.58 -1.15
CA PRO A 100 9.48 -3.52 -0.05
C PRO A 100 8.37 -3.25 0.97
N VAL A 101 7.60 -4.30 1.30
CA VAL A 101 6.74 -4.34 2.47
C VAL A 101 7.57 -4.85 3.64
N MET A 102 7.60 -4.08 4.72
CA MET A 102 8.34 -4.44 5.93
C MET A 102 7.45 -5.11 6.95
N GLU A 103 6.21 -4.64 7.06
CA GLU A 103 5.25 -5.15 8.03
C GLU A 103 3.82 -4.84 7.57
N HIS A 104 2.86 -5.66 8.00
CA HIS A 104 1.44 -5.49 7.73
C HIS A 104 0.64 -5.88 8.97
N GLY A 105 -0.41 -5.12 9.27
CA GLY A 105 -1.34 -5.42 10.34
C GLY A 105 -2.76 -5.01 9.96
N HIS A 106 -3.74 -5.36 10.81
CA HIS A 106 -5.13 -5.04 10.51
C HIS A 106 -5.35 -3.53 10.40
N GLY A 107 -5.61 -3.05 9.19
CA GLY A 107 -5.84 -1.64 8.92
C GLY A 107 -4.64 -0.83 8.44
N TRP A 108 -3.44 -1.40 8.40
CA TRP A 108 -2.22 -0.64 8.10
C TRP A 108 -1.13 -1.49 7.45
N ILE A 109 -0.23 -0.83 6.71
CA ILE A 109 0.94 -1.45 6.10
C ILE A 109 2.15 -0.52 6.21
N ILE A 110 3.33 -1.10 6.42
CA ILE A 110 4.60 -0.40 6.48
C ILE A 110 5.46 -0.81 5.29
N MET A 111 5.96 0.19 4.59
CA MET A 111 6.76 0.00 3.39
C MET A 111 8.00 0.88 3.41
N LYS A 112 9.01 0.52 2.62
CA LYS A 112 10.18 1.38 2.42
C LYS A 112 9.76 2.72 1.80
N LYS A 113 10.29 3.82 2.31
CA LYS A 113 10.11 5.15 1.72
C LYS A 113 11.07 5.33 0.54
N LEU A 114 10.52 5.59 -0.64
CA LEU A 114 11.30 5.93 -1.84
C LEU A 114 11.05 7.40 -2.21
N LYS A 115 12.14 8.17 -2.40
CA LYS A 115 12.09 9.63 -2.60
C LYS A 115 11.89 10.06 -4.06
N ARG A 116 12.20 9.20 -5.03
CA ARG A 116 12.37 9.61 -6.44
C ARG A 116 11.26 9.03 -7.32
N ARG A 117 10.27 9.85 -7.67
CA ARG A 117 9.29 9.50 -8.72
C ARG A 117 10.03 9.32 -10.04
N ALA A 118 9.60 8.34 -10.82
CA ALA A 118 10.16 8.14 -12.13
C ALA A 118 9.46 9.03 -13.16
N VAL A 119 10.22 9.63 -14.06
CA VAL A 119 9.73 10.19 -15.32
C VAL A 119 9.97 9.14 -16.40
N LEU A 120 8.95 8.87 -17.22
CA LEU A 120 9.01 7.86 -18.28
C LEU A 120 9.42 8.48 -19.61
N SER A 121 10.26 7.76 -20.34
CA SER A 121 10.52 7.95 -21.78
C SER A 121 9.84 6.84 -22.59
N ASP A 122 9.79 6.97 -23.91
CA ASP A 122 9.22 5.92 -24.78
C ASP A 122 9.92 4.56 -24.62
N LYS A 123 11.25 4.58 -24.43
CA LYS A 123 12.04 3.36 -24.14
C LYS A 123 11.64 2.72 -22.80
N ASP A 124 11.16 3.52 -21.85
CA ASP A 124 10.68 3.02 -20.58
C ASP A 124 9.31 2.33 -20.71
N GLU A 125 8.41 2.79 -21.59
CA GLU A 125 7.12 2.10 -21.80
C GLU A 125 7.30 0.68 -22.35
N MET A 126 8.23 0.46 -23.28
CA MET A 126 8.57 -0.89 -23.72
C MET A 126 9.11 -1.74 -22.55
N THR A 127 9.91 -1.14 -21.67
CA THR A 127 10.42 -1.81 -20.45
C THR A 127 9.29 -2.16 -19.49
N LEU A 128 8.33 -1.25 -19.28
CA LEU A 128 7.16 -1.48 -18.45
C LEU A 128 6.27 -2.57 -19.03
N SER A 129 6.05 -2.61 -20.35
CA SER A 129 5.32 -3.68 -21.02
C SER A 129 5.96 -5.05 -20.76
N LYS A 130 7.30 -5.16 -20.88
CA LYS A 130 8.04 -6.39 -20.52
C LYS A 130 7.85 -6.77 -19.06
N ILE A 131 7.81 -5.80 -18.14
CA ILE A 131 7.55 -6.05 -16.71
C ILE A 131 6.10 -6.53 -16.49
N ARG A 132 5.10 -5.91 -17.14
CA ARG A 132 3.69 -6.34 -17.10
C ARG A 132 3.55 -7.80 -17.53
N ASN A 133 4.19 -8.17 -18.65
CA ASN A 133 4.15 -9.54 -19.16
C ASN A 133 4.82 -10.54 -18.20
N ARG A 134 5.88 -10.14 -17.48
CA ARG A 134 6.49 -11.00 -16.45
C ARG A 134 5.58 -11.21 -15.24
N PHE A 135 4.86 -10.16 -14.78
CA PHE A 135 3.84 -10.34 -13.75
C PHE A 135 2.71 -11.25 -14.23
N LEU A 136 2.28 -11.09 -15.48
CA LEU A 136 1.22 -11.91 -16.05
C LEU A 136 1.57 -13.40 -16.10
N LYS A 137 2.83 -13.74 -16.42
CA LYS A 137 3.35 -15.12 -16.35
C LYS A 137 3.28 -15.72 -14.94
N GLU A 138 3.30 -14.90 -13.89
CA GLU A 138 3.07 -15.32 -12.50
C GLU A 138 1.59 -15.23 -12.09
N LYS A 139 0.68 -15.14 -13.05
CA LYS A 139 -0.76 -14.97 -12.84
C LYS A 139 -1.09 -13.72 -12.03
N ILE A 140 -0.29 -12.65 -12.13
CA ILE A 140 -0.51 -11.35 -11.47
C ILE A 140 -0.87 -10.28 -12.51
N VAL A 141 -2.03 -9.64 -12.33
CA VAL A 141 -2.45 -8.52 -13.18
C VAL A 141 -1.98 -7.19 -12.58
N ALA A 142 -0.96 -6.57 -13.20
CA ALA A 142 -0.31 -5.34 -12.74
C ALA A 142 -1.01 -4.04 -13.20
N ARG A 143 -2.31 -3.89 -12.91
CA ARG A 143 -3.16 -2.78 -13.44
C ARG A 143 -2.63 -1.37 -13.18
N SER A 144 -1.86 -1.17 -12.11
CA SER A 144 -1.37 0.14 -11.70
C SER A 144 0.10 0.39 -12.02
N LEU A 145 0.71 -0.37 -12.93
CA LEU A 145 2.06 -0.13 -13.43
C LEU A 145 2.07 1.09 -14.38
N ARG A 146 2.10 2.29 -13.81
CA ARG A 146 2.06 3.58 -14.53
C ARG A 146 2.92 4.61 -13.80
N GLU A 147 3.37 5.64 -14.51
CA GLU A 147 4.33 6.65 -14.04
C GLU A 147 4.12 7.11 -12.60
N LYS A 148 2.90 7.56 -12.25
CA LYS A 148 2.60 8.07 -10.89
C LYS A 148 2.81 7.08 -9.74
N ASN A 149 2.87 5.78 -10.06
CA ASN A 149 3.08 4.71 -9.09
C ASN A 149 4.48 4.09 -9.19
N LEU A 150 5.40 4.74 -9.91
CA LEU A 150 6.76 4.27 -10.12
C LEU A 150 7.77 5.20 -9.43
N ALA A 151 8.79 4.56 -8.87
CA ALA A 151 10.00 5.19 -8.40
C ALA A 151 11.21 4.60 -9.13
N ARG A 152 12.30 5.37 -9.26
CA ARG A 152 13.60 4.85 -9.69
C ARG A 152 14.47 4.51 -8.48
N TYR A 153 14.92 3.26 -8.40
CA TYR A 153 15.86 2.79 -7.38
C TYR A 153 16.97 1.96 -8.04
N LYS A 154 18.24 2.35 -7.84
CA LYS A 154 19.43 1.70 -8.42
C LYS A 154 19.25 1.37 -9.92
N LYS A 155 18.88 2.38 -10.73
CA LYS A 155 18.60 2.31 -12.19
C LYS A 155 17.42 1.42 -12.60
N ARG A 156 16.54 1.01 -11.68
CA ARG A 156 15.38 0.15 -11.96
C ARG A 156 14.08 0.82 -11.56
N PHE A 157 13.01 0.47 -12.26
CA PHE A 157 11.66 0.80 -11.85
C PHE A 157 11.22 -0.03 -10.66
N VAL A 158 10.62 0.64 -9.69
CA VAL A 158 9.99 0.05 -8.52
C VAL A 158 8.58 0.60 -8.36
N VAL A 159 7.60 -0.27 -8.22
CA VAL A 159 6.20 0.09 -8.01
C VAL A 159 5.98 0.43 -6.54
N ILE A 160 5.56 1.65 -6.25
CA ILE A 160 5.32 2.15 -4.88
C ILE A 160 3.87 1.96 -4.41
N ASP A 161 2.95 1.76 -5.36
CA ASP A 161 1.54 1.45 -5.11
C ASP A 161 1.05 0.36 -6.05
N TYR A 162 0.90 -0.84 -5.49
CA TYR A 162 0.41 -2.03 -6.17
C TYR A 162 -0.79 -2.64 -5.43
N GLY A 163 -1.56 -1.84 -4.68
CA GLY A 163 -2.78 -2.28 -4.01
C GLY A 163 -3.95 -2.63 -4.94
N SER A 164 -3.80 -2.34 -6.24
CA SER A 164 -4.72 -2.81 -7.29
C SER A 164 -4.18 -3.98 -8.12
N PHE A 165 -3.00 -4.51 -7.78
CA PHE A 165 -2.55 -5.78 -8.35
C PHE A 165 -3.43 -6.90 -7.80
N ARG A 166 -3.61 -7.95 -8.59
CA ARG A 166 -4.40 -9.12 -8.21
C ARG A 166 -3.85 -10.39 -8.83
N PHE A 167 -3.95 -11.50 -8.11
CA PHE A 167 -3.78 -12.82 -8.71
C PHE A 167 -5.03 -13.15 -9.56
N ILE A 168 -4.84 -13.79 -10.72
CA ILE A 168 -5.93 -14.11 -11.66
C ILE A 168 -6.95 -15.07 -11.02
N ASN A 169 -6.52 -15.99 -10.15
CA ASN A 169 -7.38 -17.03 -9.58
C ASN A 169 -7.99 -16.67 -8.22
N GLN A 170 -7.84 -15.43 -7.74
CA GLN A 170 -8.30 -15.06 -6.39
C GLN A 170 -9.74 -14.53 -6.35
N TYR A 171 -10.47 -14.57 -7.48
CA TYR A 171 -11.82 -14.01 -7.61
C TYR A 171 -12.74 -14.83 -8.54
N ALA A 172 -12.42 -16.09 -8.82
CA ALA A 172 -13.35 -16.98 -9.52
C ALA A 172 -14.49 -17.48 -8.60
N GLU A 173 -14.41 -17.21 -7.30
CA GLU A 173 -15.39 -17.64 -6.28
C GLU A 173 -16.21 -16.48 -5.68
N GLU A 174 -16.12 -15.27 -6.25
CA GLU A 174 -16.92 -14.10 -5.80
C GLU A 174 -17.74 -13.50 -6.96
N ALA A 175 -18.21 -14.35 -7.89
CA ALA A 175 -19.18 -14.00 -8.94
C ALA A 175 -20.51 -14.69 -8.68
#